data_AF-A0A2V9GDE1-F1
#
_entry.id   AF-A0A2V9GDE1-F1
#
_cell.length_a   1.000
_cell.length_b   1.000
_cell.length_c   1.000
_cell.angle_alpha   90.00
_cell.angle_beta   90.00
_cell.angle_gamma   90.00
#
_symmetry.space_group_name_H-M   'P 1'
#
loop_
_entity.id
_entity.type
_entity.pdbx_description
1 polymer ?
#
loop_
_entity_poly.entity_id
_entity_poly.type
_entity_poly.pdbx_seq_one_letter_code
_entity_poly.pdbx_strand_id
1 'polypeptide(L)'
;MASFGNITGPLDCAAVATGSQAYGVTGASRGIGAGLVEAFLKRGYNVVANSRNITEANPFPAPANVALVDGDIGDPCTAAKIVETAVSPFGRIDVLINNAGVFIPKPFTEYTTEDFNTLVSTTLAGFLYVSQLAVKQMLRQKSGSIVNISTTLVDQPIAGVGAAVQIMLKGALNAVTRALAIEYAKEGIRVNAIAPGVINTPMHKPETHDFLKGLHPVGRIGEVKDMARPTASIVAINYLSDLAECNPENDNLDVHAVLDDGREFTFTVATPNNIFWCMENEGTDYFFGEPVVFVKNLTKENIAKAIERIVAEDGGKWLTVYGS
;
A
#
# COMPACT_ATOMS: atom_id res chain seq x y z
N MET A 1 -38.08 1.77 -25.12
CA MET A 1 -36.88 2.44 -25.67
C MET A 1 -36.70 3.74 -24.92
N ALA A 2 -35.71 3.81 -24.04
CA ALA A 2 -35.26 5.07 -23.46
C ALA A 2 -33.73 4.98 -23.37
N SER A 3 -33.04 5.79 -24.17
CA SER A 3 -31.59 5.95 -24.10
C SER A 3 -31.24 6.92 -22.98
N PHE A 4 -30.35 6.50 -22.08
CA PHE A 4 -29.63 7.32 -21.12
C PHE A 4 -28.22 6.71 -21.09
N GLY A 5 -27.09 7.35 -21.36
CA GLY A 5 -26.68 8.74 -21.47
C GLY A 5 -25.25 8.74 -20.92
N ASN A 6 -24.21 8.77 -21.77
CA ASN A 6 -22.81 8.72 -21.34
C ASN A 6 -22.47 9.96 -20.51
N ILE A 7 -21.95 9.78 -19.30
CA ILE A 7 -21.42 10.86 -18.47
C ILE A 7 -19.95 11.03 -18.86
N THR A 8 -19.64 12.00 -19.73
CA THR A 8 -18.27 12.35 -20.12
C THR A 8 -18.00 13.83 -19.83
N GLY A 9 -17.08 14.11 -18.90
CA GLY A 9 -16.51 15.44 -18.67
C GLY A 9 -15.41 15.41 -17.60
N PRO A 10 -14.22 15.99 -17.83
CA PRO A 10 -13.15 16.00 -16.83
C PRO A 10 -13.43 17.04 -15.74
N LEU A 11 -13.45 16.60 -14.48
CA LEU A 11 -13.48 17.50 -13.31
C LEU A 11 -12.04 17.87 -12.93
N ASP A 12 -11.82 19.17 -12.78
CA ASP A 12 -10.51 19.81 -12.59
C ASP A 12 -9.89 19.46 -11.22
N CYS A 13 -8.75 18.78 -11.20
CA CYS A 13 -8.03 18.37 -9.98
C CYS A 13 -6.92 19.37 -9.62
N ALA A 14 -7.28 20.51 -9.03
CA ALA A 14 -6.32 21.37 -8.33
C ALA A 14 -6.21 20.93 -6.85
N ALA A 15 -5.18 20.15 -6.51
CA ALA A 15 -4.89 19.80 -5.11
C ALA A 15 -4.26 21.00 -4.37
N VAL A 16 -4.99 21.55 -3.41
CA VAL A 16 -4.52 22.61 -2.49
C VAL A 16 -3.69 21.95 -1.38
N ALA A 17 -2.37 22.07 -1.44
CA ALA A 17 -1.51 21.72 -0.30
C ALA A 17 -1.73 22.73 0.83
N THR A 18 -2.16 22.26 2.00
CA THR A 18 -2.32 23.09 3.20
C THR A 18 -1.16 22.80 4.16
N GLY A 19 -0.45 23.84 4.59
CA GLY A 19 0.89 23.78 5.22
C GLY A 19 1.04 23.06 6.56
N SER A 20 0.12 22.19 6.97
CA SER A 20 0.23 21.41 8.22
C SER A 20 0.45 19.91 8.03
N GLN A 21 0.25 19.35 6.83
CA GLN A 21 0.25 17.90 6.66
C GLN A 21 1.65 17.29 6.79
N ALA A 22 1.75 16.17 7.52
CA ALA A 22 3.02 15.53 7.86
C ALA A 22 3.05 14.04 7.50
N TYR A 23 4.10 13.63 6.78
CA TYR A 23 4.27 12.30 6.20
C TYR A 23 5.52 11.63 6.80
N GLY A 24 5.37 10.51 7.50
CA GLY A 24 6.50 9.71 7.98
C GLY A 24 6.89 8.65 6.95
N VAL A 25 8.18 8.54 6.61
CA VAL A 25 8.71 7.49 5.71
C VAL A 25 9.92 6.81 6.36
N THR A 26 9.83 5.50 6.60
CA THR A 26 10.96 4.69 7.11
C THR A 26 11.77 4.10 5.95
N GLY A 27 13.07 3.84 6.15
CA GLY A 27 13.95 3.33 5.09
C GLY A 27 14.14 4.33 3.93
N ALA A 28 14.19 5.63 4.25
CA ALA A 28 14.06 6.72 3.28
C ALA A 28 15.36 7.16 2.61
N SER A 29 16.52 6.57 2.92
CA SER A 29 17.81 7.09 2.42
C SER A 29 18.14 6.74 0.96
N ARG A 30 17.43 5.80 0.34
CA ARG A 30 17.66 5.38 -1.06
C ARG A 30 16.43 4.66 -1.64
N GLY A 31 16.48 4.40 -2.95
CA GLY A 31 15.49 3.55 -3.63
C GLY A 31 14.05 4.05 -3.49
N ILE A 32 13.13 3.13 -3.20
CA ILE A 32 11.69 3.42 -3.08
C ILE A 32 11.44 4.51 -2.04
N GLY A 33 11.99 4.37 -0.83
CA GLY A 33 11.80 5.34 0.25
C GLY A 33 12.25 6.74 -0.12
N ALA A 34 13.42 6.89 -0.77
CA ALA A 34 13.90 8.20 -1.22
C ALA A 34 13.00 8.82 -2.28
N GLY A 35 12.56 8.02 -3.26
CA GLY A 35 11.64 8.51 -4.29
C GLY A 35 10.27 8.92 -3.75
N LEU A 36 9.76 8.22 -2.72
CA LEU A 36 8.54 8.61 -2.03
C LEU A 36 8.70 9.94 -1.31
N VAL A 37 9.81 10.15 -0.58
CA VAL A 37 10.11 11.42 0.07
C VAL A 37 10.17 12.55 -0.97
N GLU A 38 10.94 12.39 -2.04
CA GLU A 38 11.02 13.40 -3.12
C GLU A 38 9.63 13.71 -3.71
N ALA A 39 8.80 12.69 -3.92
CA ALA A 39 7.47 12.86 -4.48
C ALA A 39 6.52 13.62 -3.54
N PHE A 40 6.63 13.41 -2.22
CA PHE A 40 5.86 14.16 -1.23
C PHE A 40 6.36 15.61 -1.11
N LEU A 41 7.67 15.81 -1.11
CA LEU A 41 8.28 17.14 -1.07
C LEU A 41 7.92 17.98 -2.29
N LYS A 42 7.91 17.40 -3.50
CA LYS A 42 7.46 18.06 -4.74
C LYS A 42 6.00 18.53 -4.71
N ARG A 43 5.18 17.92 -3.85
CA ARG A 43 3.78 18.29 -3.63
C ARG A 43 3.59 19.27 -2.46
N GLY A 44 4.68 19.71 -1.83
CA GLY A 44 4.66 20.69 -0.74
C GLY A 44 4.30 20.10 0.62
N TYR A 45 4.34 18.77 0.80
CA TYR A 45 4.09 18.15 2.10
C TYR A 45 5.31 18.24 3.01
N ASN A 46 5.09 18.23 4.33
CA ASN A 46 6.16 18.04 5.30
C ASN A 46 6.46 16.55 5.45
N VAL A 47 7.74 16.18 5.47
CA VAL A 47 8.16 14.78 5.49
C VAL A 47 9.15 14.55 6.63
N VAL A 48 8.89 13.54 7.46
CA VAL A 48 9.86 12.99 8.40
C VAL A 48 10.45 11.72 7.79
N ALA A 49 11.71 11.81 7.38
CA ALA A 49 12.43 10.73 6.70
C ALA A 49 13.37 10.04 7.68
N ASN A 50 13.21 8.72 7.84
CA ASN A 50 14.08 7.90 8.70
C ASN A 50 14.90 6.91 7.89
N SER A 51 16.16 6.77 8.26
CA SER A 51 16.98 5.58 8.02
C SER A 51 18.08 5.50 9.08
N ARG A 52 18.84 4.41 9.14
CA ARG A 52 19.93 4.27 10.12
C ARG A 52 20.89 5.47 10.15
N ASN A 53 21.36 5.91 8.98
CA ASN A 53 22.34 7.01 8.83
C ASN A 53 21.87 8.00 7.75
N ILE A 54 20.65 8.52 7.85
CA ILE A 54 20.06 9.38 6.81
C ILE A 54 20.69 10.78 6.77
N THR A 55 21.15 11.30 7.91
CA THR A 55 21.82 12.62 7.96
C THR A 55 23.16 12.59 7.24
N GLU A 56 23.95 11.53 7.45
CA GLU A 56 25.22 11.30 6.75
C GLU A 56 25.00 11.07 5.24
N ALA A 57 24.00 10.25 4.89
CA ALA A 57 23.68 9.97 3.48
C ALA A 57 23.19 11.22 2.73
N ASN A 58 22.61 12.19 3.45
CA ASN A 58 22.07 13.46 2.95
C ASN A 58 21.36 13.35 1.57
N PRO A 59 20.36 12.47 1.43
CA PRO A 59 19.71 12.22 0.13
C PRO A 59 18.85 13.41 -0.34
N PHE A 60 18.51 14.35 0.56
CA PHE A 60 17.62 15.48 0.29
C PHE A 60 18.31 16.81 0.64
N PRO A 61 19.33 17.24 -0.13
CA PRO A 61 19.95 18.53 0.10
C PRO A 61 18.93 19.65 -0.22
N ALA A 62 18.62 20.49 0.78
CA ALA A 62 17.94 21.79 0.64
C ALA A 62 16.38 21.92 0.57
N PRO A 63 15.51 20.99 1.02
CA PRO A 63 14.10 21.30 1.31
C PRO A 63 13.89 21.74 2.77
N ALA A 64 13.16 22.83 3.00
CA ALA A 64 12.76 23.26 4.35
C ALA A 64 11.72 22.33 5.00
N ASN A 65 11.04 21.52 4.20
CA ASN A 65 9.93 20.66 4.57
C ASN A 65 10.32 19.18 4.77
N VAL A 66 11.61 18.87 4.96
CA VAL A 66 12.07 17.52 5.34
C VAL A 66 12.83 17.55 6.67
N ALA A 67 12.43 16.68 7.59
CA ALA A 67 13.15 16.41 8.82
C ALA A 67 13.80 15.03 8.73
N LEU A 68 15.09 14.93 9.05
CA LEU A 68 15.86 13.70 8.98
C LEU A 68 16.01 13.10 10.37
N VAL A 69 15.66 11.81 10.52
CA VAL A 69 15.77 11.08 11.79
C VAL A 69 16.65 9.86 11.61
N ASP A 70 17.85 9.90 12.22
CA ASP A 70 18.74 8.74 12.29
C ASP A 70 18.25 7.73 13.32
N GLY A 71 18.54 6.46 13.07
CA GLY A 71 18.27 5.35 13.98
C GLY A 71 17.74 4.11 13.28
N ASP A 72 17.98 2.96 13.92
CA ASP A 72 17.41 1.69 13.50
C ASP A 72 15.91 1.66 13.85
N ILE A 73 15.07 1.35 12.88
CA ILE A 73 13.62 1.29 13.10
C ILE A 73 13.24 0.14 14.05
N GLY A 74 14.08 -0.90 14.16
CA GLY A 74 13.93 -1.98 15.12
C GLY A 74 14.18 -1.56 16.59
N ASP A 75 14.55 -0.30 16.84
CA ASP A 75 14.64 0.29 18.18
C ASP A 75 13.39 1.14 18.48
N PRO A 76 12.63 0.87 19.56
CA PRO A 76 11.46 1.67 19.94
C PRO A 76 11.78 3.14 20.19
N CYS A 77 13.01 3.50 20.59
CA CYS A 77 13.44 4.89 20.76
C CYS A 77 13.46 5.64 19.41
N THR A 78 13.83 4.97 18.32
CA THR A 78 13.80 5.56 16.97
C THR A 78 12.36 5.86 16.56
N ALA A 79 11.45 4.91 16.78
CA ALA A 79 10.03 5.10 16.49
C ALA A 79 9.43 6.31 17.24
N ALA A 80 9.78 6.48 18.52
CA ALA A 80 9.38 7.64 19.32
C ALA A 80 9.89 8.96 18.73
N LYS A 81 11.18 9.01 18.36
CA LYS A 81 11.78 10.20 17.72
C LYS A 81 11.09 10.57 16.41
N ILE A 82 10.73 9.60 15.57
CA ILE A 82 10.02 9.85 14.30
C ILE A 82 8.68 10.54 14.57
N VAL A 83 7.88 9.98 15.48
CA VAL A 83 6.56 10.52 15.78
C VAL A 83 6.67 11.88 16.47
N GLU A 84 7.60 12.06 17.40
CA GLU A 84 7.87 13.35 18.03
C GLU A 84 8.29 14.42 17.01
N THR A 85 9.17 14.06 16.07
CA THR A 85 9.64 14.96 15.00
C THR A 85 8.50 15.39 14.07
N ALA A 86 7.49 14.54 13.86
CA ALA A 86 6.29 14.93 13.12
C ALA A 86 5.34 15.79 13.96
N VAL A 87 5.06 15.35 15.18
CA VAL A 87 4.00 15.93 16.02
C VAL A 87 4.40 17.25 16.65
N SER A 88 5.66 17.45 17.04
CA SER A 88 6.12 18.68 17.68
C SER A 88 5.94 19.93 16.80
N PRO A 89 6.42 19.96 15.53
CA PRO A 89 6.25 21.12 14.65
C PRO A 89 4.89 21.17 13.93
N PHE A 90 4.28 20.01 13.61
CA PHE A 90 3.08 19.97 12.75
C PHE A 90 1.79 19.61 13.51
N GLY A 91 1.90 19.10 14.73
CA GLY A 91 0.76 18.67 15.56
C GLY A 91 0.09 17.38 15.10
N ARG A 92 0.56 16.75 14.01
CA ARG A 92 -0.12 15.64 13.33
C ARG A 92 0.85 14.70 12.62
N ILE A 93 0.34 13.51 12.28
CA ILE A 93 0.93 12.60 11.29
C ILE A 93 -0.20 12.07 10.42
N ASP A 94 -0.23 12.48 9.16
CA ASP A 94 -1.32 12.15 8.23
C ASP A 94 -1.09 10.82 7.55
N VAL A 95 0.16 10.57 7.20
CA VAL A 95 0.56 9.37 6.47
C VAL A 95 1.80 8.78 7.11
N LEU A 96 1.79 7.49 7.38
CA LEU A 96 2.98 6.70 7.73
C LEU A 96 3.23 5.66 6.63
N ILE A 97 4.42 5.69 6.04
CA ILE A 97 4.88 4.67 5.10
C ILE A 97 5.90 3.77 5.79
N ASN A 98 5.51 2.54 6.06
CA ASN A 98 6.41 1.48 6.53
C ASN A 98 7.15 0.88 5.34
N ASN A 99 8.25 1.52 4.94
CA ASN A 99 9.08 1.11 3.81
C ASN A 99 10.39 0.42 4.24
N ALA A 100 10.86 0.64 5.47
CA ALA A 100 12.05 -0.05 5.99
C ALA A 100 11.90 -1.57 5.88
N GLY A 101 12.93 -2.21 5.34
CA GLY A 101 12.97 -3.65 5.14
C GLY A 101 14.36 -4.08 4.70
N VAL A 102 14.68 -5.33 5.01
CA VAL A 102 15.88 -6.02 4.53
C VAL A 102 15.41 -7.20 3.67
N PHE A 103 16.19 -7.56 2.66
CA PHE A 103 15.96 -8.75 1.84
C PHE A 103 17.21 -9.63 1.88
N ILE A 104 17.08 -10.84 2.41
CA ILE A 104 18.15 -11.84 2.47
C ILE A 104 17.68 -13.08 1.71
N PRO A 105 18.07 -13.26 0.43
CA PRO A 105 17.67 -14.44 -0.33
C PRO A 105 18.57 -15.63 0.02
N LYS A 106 17.98 -16.71 0.56
CA LYS A 106 18.65 -17.97 0.91
C LYS A 106 17.71 -19.16 0.76
N PRO A 107 18.22 -20.38 0.49
CA PRO A 107 17.46 -21.61 0.70
C PRO A 107 16.89 -21.65 2.13
N PHE A 108 15.69 -22.19 2.28
CA PHE A 108 14.96 -22.15 3.57
C PHE A 108 15.77 -22.75 4.73
N THR A 109 16.51 -23.83 4.48
CA THR A 109 17.34 -24.53 5.48
C THR A 109 18.63 -23.80 5.85
N GLU A 110 18.97 -22.72 5.16
CA GLU A 110 20.24 -21.98 5.35
C GLU A 110 20.07 -20.64 6.07
N TYR A 111 18.84 -20.27 6.42
CA TYR A 111 18.61 -19.10 7.28
C TYR A 111 19.15 -19.37 8.68
N THR A 112 20.01 -18.47 9.16
CA THR A 112 20.52 -18.53 10.53
C THR A 112 19.61 -17.76 11.48
N THR A 113 19.84 -17.94 12.79
CA THR A 113 19.17 -17.15 13.84
C THR A 113 19.43 -15.65 13.66
N GLU A 114 20.64 -15.26 13.25
CA GLU A 114 21.02 -13.87 13.00
C GLU A 114 20.29 -13.28 11.79
N ASP A 115 20.13 -14.05 10.71
CA ASP A 115 19.32 -13.63 9.56
C ASP A 115 17.88 -13.38 10.01
N PHE A 116 17.28 -14.34 10.73
CA PHE A 116 15.90 -14.24 11.20
C PHE A 116 15.72 -13.02 12.12
N ASN A 117 16.60 -12.84 13.11
CA ASN A 117 16.55 -11.71 14.04
C ASN A 117 16.67 -10.37 13.30
N THR A 118 17.56 -10.28 12.32
CA THR A 118 17.72 -9.08 11.49
C THR A 118 16.44 -8.77 10.71
N LEU A 119 15.88 -9.78 10.04
CA LEU A 119 14.68 -9.63 9.23
C LEU A 119 13.46 -9.26 10.08
N VAL A 120 13.27 -9.91 11.23
CA VAL A 120 12.18 -9.63 12.19
C VAL A 120 12.32 -8.25 12.81
N SER A 121 13.52 -7.89 13.27
CA SER A 121 13.79 -6.60 13.91
C SER A 121 13.45 -5.44 12.97
N THR A 122 13.97 -5.45 11.74
CA THR A 122 13.71 -4.36 10.80
C THR A 122 12.27 -4.37 10.27
N THR A 123 11.72 -5.55 9.93
CA THR A 123 10.43 -5.63 9.21
C THR A 123 9.23 -5.61 10.14
N LEU A 124 9.22 -6.44 11.20
CA LEU A 124 8.06 -6.60 12.08
C LEU A 124 8.14 -5.69 13.29
N ALA A 125 9.25 -5.71 14.04
CA ALA A 125 9.40 -4.85 15.21
C ALA A 125 9.40 -3.37 14.78
N GLY A 126 10.12 -3.05 13.70
CA GLY A 126 10.10 -1.73 13.10
C GLY A 126 8.71 -1.24 12.71
N PHE A 127 7.93 -2.06 12.00
CA PHE A 127 6.52 -1.78 11.70
C PHE A 127 5.72 -1.52 12.98
N LEU A 128 5.83 -2.44 13.96
CA LEU A 128 5.01 -2.42 15.18
C LEU A 128 5.25 -1.14 15.98
N TYR A 129 6.52 -0.80 16.26
CA TYR A 129 6.87 0.31 17.13
C TYR A 129 6.41 1.66 16.57
N VAL A 130 6.71 1.93 15.29
CA VAL A 130 6.32 3.21 14.69
C VAL A 130 4.83 3.29 14.39
N SER A 131 4.21 2.19 13.95
CA SER A 131 2.77 2.17 13.65
C SER A 131 1.93 2.32 14.90
N GLN A 132 2.28 1.70 16.03
CA GLN A 132 1.53 1.89 17.28
C GLN A 132 1.51 3.35 17.73
N LEU A 133 2.64 4.05 17.63
CA LEU A 133 2.74 5.46 18.01
C LEU A 133 2.02 6.37 17.00
N ALA A 134 2.14 6.08 15.70
CA ALA A 134 1.43 6.81 14.66
C ALA A 134 -0.10 6.64 14.77
N VAL A 135 -0.59 5.41 14.96
CA VAL A 135 -2.02 5.13 15.18
C VAL A 135 -2.54 5.88 16.40
N LYS A 136 -1.81 5.87 17.53
CA LYS A 136 -2.20 6.65 18.73
C LYS A 136 -2.38 8.13 18.41
N GLN A 137 -1.52 8.70 17.57
CA GLN A 137 -1.68 10.07 17.10
C GLN A 137 -2.86 10.23 16.13
N MET A 138 -3.00 9.34 15.15
CA MET A 138 -4.10 9.33 14.16
C MET A 138 -5.49 9.23 14.83
N LEU A 139 -5.60 8.46 15.93
CA LEU A 139 -6.81 8.35 16.74
C LEU A 139 -7.18 9.67 17.44
N ARG A 140 -6.19 10.46 17.88
CA ARG A 140 -6.40 11.79 18.48
C ARG A 140 -6.91 12.79 17.45
N GLN A 141 -6.40 12.73 16.22
CA GLN A 141 -6.78 13.62 15.11
C GLN A 141 -7.95 13.09 14.25
N LYS A 142 -8.50 11.90 14.55
CA LYS A 142 -9.63 11.26 13.85
C LYS A 142 -9.44 11.12 12.33
N SER A 143 -8.19 10.98 11.90
CA SER A 143 -7.82 10.83 10.50
C SER A 143 -6.40 10.26 10.39
N GLY A 144 -6.16 9.42 9.40
CA GLY A 144 -4.81 8.93 9.14
C GLY A 144 -4.74 7.91 8.02
N SER A 145 -3.53 7.67 7.53
CA SER A 145 -3.24 6.64 6.54
C SER A 145 -1.94 5.92 6.87
N ILE A 146 -1.97 4.60 6.88
CA ILE A 146 -0.78 3.76 6.97
C ILE A 146 -0.63 3.01 5.64
N VAL A 147 0.58 2.99 5.11
CA VAL A 147 0.93 2.23 3.92
C VAL A 147 2.12 1.34 4.23
N ASN A 148 1.95 0.03 4.06
CA ASN A 148 3.00 -0.95 4.28
C ASN A 148 3.59 -1.38 2.94
N ILE A 149 4.92 -1.26 2.77
CA ILE A 149 5.59 -1.79 1.58
C ILE A 149 5.82 -3.29 1.79
N SER A 150 5.11 -4.09 1.01
CA SER A 150 5.16 -5.54 0.99
C SER A 150 5.98 -6.06 -0.20
N THR A 151 5.54 -7.13 -0.86
CA THR A 151 6.10 -7.67 -2.10
C THR A 151 5.10 -8.60 -2.78
N THR A 152 5.11 -8.66 -4.11
CA THR A 152 4.30 -9.63 -4.87
C THR A 152 4.69 -11.09 -4.58
N LEU A 153 5.87 -11.34 -4.02
CA LEU A 153 6.31 -12.71 -3.67
C LEU A 153 5.46 -13.36 -2.57
N VAL A 154 4.68 -12.57 -1.81
CA VAL A 154 3.73 -13.12 -0.82
C VAL A 154 2.69 -13.97 -1.52
N ASP A 155 2.15 -13.47 -2.62
CA ASP A 155 1.02 -14.09 -3.33
C ASP A 155 1.51 -14.93 -4.52
N GLN A 156 2.66 -14.56 -5.10
CA GLN A 156 3.26 -15.23 -6.26
C GLN A 156 4.75 -15.55 -6.01
N PRO A 157 5.06 -16.60 -5.23
CA PRO A 157 6.43 -17.06 -5.08
C PRO A 157 7.01 -17.58 -6.41
N ILE A 158 8.32 -17.48 -6.58
CA ILE A 158 9.02 -17.87 -7.81
C ILE A 158 9.93 -19.07 -7.51
N ALA A 159 9.80 -20.14 -8.30
CA ALA A 159 10.67 -21.30 -8.21
C ALA A 159 12.15 -20.89 -8.37
N GLY A 160 13.02 -21.38 -7.48
CA GLY A 160 14.44 -21.04 -7.48
C GLY A 160 14.80 -19.73 -6.77
N VAL A 161 13.82 -18.94 -6.32
CA VAL A 161 14.06 -17.75 -5.49
C VAL A 161 13.87 -18.10 -4.01
N GLY A 162 14.98 -18.32 -3.30
CA GLY A 162 14.97 -18.60 -1.86
C GLY A 162 14.57 -17.37 -1.04
N ALA A 163 13.27 -17.21 -0.77
CA ALA A 163 12.74 -16.03 -0.07
C ALA A 163 11.68 -16.39 0.99
N ALA A 164 11.56 -17.66 1.39
CA ALA A 164 10.47 -18.13 2.24
C ALA A 164 10.34 -17.37 3.58
N VAL A 165 11.45 -17.06 4.26
CA VAL A 165 11.42 -16.27 5.50
C VAL A 165 11.00 -14.82 5.23
N GLN A 166 11.47 -14.22 4.13
CA GLN A 166 11.00 -12.88 3.72
C GLN A 166 9.49 -12.88 3.45
N ILE A 167 9.01 -13.86 2.68
CA ILE A 167 7.61 -14.04 2.32
C ILE A 167 6.75 -14.17 3.57
N MET A 168 7.19 -14.97 4.56
CA MET A 168 6.51 -15.09 5.84
C MET A 168 6.35 -13.74 6.54
N LEU A 169 7.41 -12.93 6.64
CA LEU A 169 7.36 -11.63 7.32
C LEU A 169 6.53 -10.60 6.55
N LYS A 170 6.64 -10.55 5.22
CA LYS A 170 5.82 -9.65 4.40
C LYS A 170 4.35 -10.10 4.32
N GLY A 171 4.08 -11.40 4.40
CA GLY A 171 2.75 -11.96 4.57
C GLY A 171 2.12 -11.57 5.91
N ALA A 172 2.90 -11.54 6.99
CA ALA A 172 2.44 -10.99 8.27
C ALA A 172 2.08 -9.50 8.15
N LEU A 173 2.83 -8.70 7.37
CA LEU A 173 2.46 -7.31 7.07
C LEU A 173 1.14 -7.22 6.27
N ASN A 174 0.92 -8.09 5.28
CA ASN A 174 -0.35 -8.11 4.53
C ASN A 174 -1.53 -8.46 5.44
N ALA A 175 -1.38 -9.45 6.31
CA ALA A 175 -2.41 -9.86 7.26
C ALA A 175 -2.76 -8.74 8.26
N VAL A 176 -1.75 -8.14 8.90
CA VAL A 176 -1.98 -7.07 9.88
C VAL A 176 -2.51 -5.80 9.21
N THR A 177 -2.18 -5.54 7.94
CA THR A 177 -2.76 -4.44 7.17
C THR A 177 -4.28 -4.53 7.14
N ARG A 178 -4.82 -5.71 6.79
CA ARG A 178 -6.28 -5.95 6.78
C ARG A 178 -6.89 -5.84 8.17
N ALA A 179 -6.24 -6.42 9.17
CA ALA A 179 -6.72 -6.35 10.55
C ALA A 179 -6.86 -4.90 11.04
N LEU A 180 -5.81 -4.08 10.88
CA LEU A 180 -5.84 -2.67 11.32
C LEU A 180 -6.78 -1.80 10.49
N ALA A 181 -6.95 -2.11 9.20
CA ALA A 181 -7.92 -1.41 8.36
C ALA A 181 -9.36 -1.60 8.87
N ILE A 182 -9.70 -2.81 9.31
CA ILE A 182 -11.02 -3.11 9.91
C ILE A 182 -11.11 -2.53 11.32
N GLU A 183 -10.08 -2.71 12.14
CA GLU A 183 -10.05 -2.26 13.53
C GLU A 183 -10.25 -0.75 13.67
N TYR A 184 -9.69 0.06 12.75
CA TYR A 184 -9.74 1.52 12.82
C TYR A 184 -10.59 2.21 11.74
N ALA A 185 -11.44 1.47 11.04
CA ALA A 185 -12.27 2.01 9.95
C ALA A 185 -13.21 3.12 10.42
N LYS A 186 -13.76 3.01 11.64
CA LYS A 186 -14.73 3.99 12.19
C LYS A 186 -14.03 5.25 12.72
N GLU A 187 -12.72 5.19 12.90
CA GLU A 187 -11.87 6.24 13.46
C GLU A 187 -11.24 7.11 12.36
N GLY A 188 -11.58 6.86 11.09
CA GLY A 188 -11.08 7.61 9.94
C GLY A 188 -9.65 7.26 9.55
N ILE A 189 -9.14 6.10 10.00
CA ILE A 189 -7.79 5.63 9.70
C ILE A 189 -7.86 4.57 8.60
N ARG A 190 -7.11 4.80 7.52
CA ARG A 190 -6.96 3.83 6.42
C ARG A 190 -5.64 3.09 6.58
N VAL A 191 -5.63 1.78 6.33
CA VAL A 191 -4.41 0.98 6.35
C VAL A 191 -4.36 0.14 5.08
N ASN A 192 -3.30 0.29 4.28
CA ASN A 192 -3.14 -0.35 2.99
C ASN A 192 -1.73 -0.94 2.85
N ALA A 193 -1.55 -1.86 1.90
CA ALA A 193 -0.25 -2.39 1.54
C ALA A 193 0.01 -2.18 0.05
N ILE A 194 1.25 -1.85 -0.31
CA ILE A 194 1.71 -1.84 -1.70
C ILE A 194 2.67 -3.02 -1.85
N ALA A 195 2.35 -3.93 -2.77
CA ALA A 195 3.17 -5.10 -3.06
C ALA A 195 3.95 -4.88 -4.37
N PRO A 196 5.17 -4.30 -4.34
CA PRO A 196 5.99 -4.15 -5.53
C PRO A 196 6.55 -5.50 -6.00
N GLY A 197 6.73 -5.59 -7.31
CA GLY A 197 7.66 -6.54 -7.93
C GLY A 197 9.11 -6.10 -7.72
N VAL A 198 10.03 -6.50 -8.61
CA VAL A 198 11.40 -5.97 -8.58
C VAL A 198 11.36 -4.51 -9.04
N ILE A 199 11.92 -3.61 -8.20
CA ILE A 199 12.06 -2.19 -8.50
C ILE A 199 13.54 -1.87 -8.63
N ASN A 200 13.90 -1.15 -9.69
CA ASN A 200 15.24 -0.67 -9.94
C ASN A 200 15.67 0.28 -8.82
N THR A 201 16.48 -0.23 -7.89
CA THR A 201 16.99 0.50 -6.73
C THR A 201 18.46 0.11 -6.51
N PRO A 202 19.24 0.89 -5.72
CA PRO A 202 20.62 0.53 -5.43
C PRO A 202 20.83 -0.83 -4.72
N MET A 203 19.76 -1.52 -4.32
CA MET A 203 19.82 -2.89 -3.81
C MET A 203 20.18 -3.90 -4.92
N HIS A 204 19.82 -3.63 -6.17
CA HIS A 204 20.11 -4.49 -7.31
C HIS A 204 21.32 -3.95 -8.06
N LYS A 205 22.29 -4.82 -8.35
CA LYS A 205 23.44 -4.44 -9.14
C LYS A 205 23.09 -4.48 -10.63
N PRO A 206 23.67 -3.63 -11.48
CA PRO A 206 23.35 -3.59 -12.91
C PRO A 206 23.46 -4.96 -13.60
N GLU A 207 24.41 -5.81 -13.17
CA GLU A 207 24.66 -7.12 -13.76
C GLU A 207 23.51 -8.11 -13.49
N THR A 208 22.69 -7.88 -12.46
CA THR A 208 21.53 -8.73 -12.16
C THR A 208 20.28 -8.29 -12.92
N HIS A 209 20.29 -7.14 -13.60
CA HIS A 209 19.07 -6.55 -14.18
C HIS A 209 18.43 -7.46 -15.23
N ASP A 210 19.21 -8.09 -16.12
CA ASP A 210 18.60 -8.93 -17.17
C ASP A 210 17.92 -10.18 -16.61
N PHE A 211 18.51 -10.80 -15.58
CA PHE A 211 17.85 -11.87 -14.83
C PHE A 211 16.56 -11.37 -14.17
N LEU A 212 16.63 -10.22 -13.48
CA LEU A 212 15.48 -9.65 -12.75
C LEU A 212 14.34 -9.22 -13.69
N LYS A 213 14.63 -8.70 -14.89
CA LYS A 213 13.62 -8.43 -15.93
C LYS A 213 12.87 -9.70 -16.32
N GLY A 214 13.57 -10.83 -16.41
CA GLY A 214 12.99 -12.13 -16.74
C GLY A 214 12.03 -12.70 -15.69
N LEU A 215 12.03 -12.14 -14.47
CA LEU A 215 11.07 -12.49 -13.42
C LEU A 215 9.70 -11.81 -13.62
N HIS A 216 9.59 -10.89 -14.59
CA HIS A 216 8.38 -10.16 -14.90
C HIS A 216 7.83 -10.56 -16.27
N PRO A 217 6.54 -10.91 -16.38
CA PRO A 217 5.92 -11.18 -17.69
C PRO A 217 6.06 -10.01 -18.69
N VAL A 218 6.08 -8.77 -18.19
CA VAL A 218 6.27 -7.56 -19.00
C VAL A 218 7.71 -7.34 -19.50
N GLY A 219 8.65 -8.21 -19.13
CA GLY A 219 10.05 -8.17 -19.60
C GLY A 219 10.85 -6.95 -19.13
N ARG A 220 10.39 -6.25 -18.08
CA ARG A 220 11.09 -5.09 -17.50
C ARG A 220 10.97 -5.05 -15.97
N ILE A 221 11.94 -4.42 -15.33
CA ILE A 221 11.91 -4.06 -13.91
C ILE A 221 11.05 -2.80 -13.74
N GLY A 222 10.38 -2.64 -12.59
CA GLY A 222 9.70 -1.40 -12.24
C GLY A 222 10.69 -0.28 -11.88
N GLU A 223 10.28 0.97 -12.02
CA GLU A 223 11.11 2.12 -11.65
C GLU A 223 10.61 2.77 -10.34
N VAL A 224 11.50 3.45 -9.59
CA VAL A 224 11.10 4.15 -8.34
C VAL A 224 9.94 5.12 -8.57
N LYS A 225 9.90 5.80 -9.72
CA LYS A 225 8.80 6.70 -10.10
C LYS A 225 7.45 5.99 -10.20
N ASP A 226 7.43 4.68 -10.49
CA ASP A 226 6.19 3.91 -10.59
C ASP A 226 5.55 3.71 -9.21
N MET A 227 6.31 3.90 -8.12
CA MET A 227 5.81 3.89 -6.74
C MET A 227 5.16 5.23 -6.31
N ALA A 228 5.19 6.29 -7.14
CA ALA A 228 4.93 7.68 -6.71
C ALA A 228 3.93 8.52 -7.56
N ARG A 229 3.23 7.94 -8.55
CA ARG A 229 2.40 8.69 -9.53
C ARG A 229 0.96 9.06 -9.02
N PRO A 230 0.30 10.12 -9.55
CA PRO A 230 -1.17 10.43 -9.57
C PRO A 230 -1.77 10.28 -11.03
N THR A 231 -2.99 10.66 -11.44
CA THR A 231 -4.29 9.92 -11.42
C THR A 231 -4.83 9.43 -12.82
N ALA A 232 -5.85 8.54 -12.96
CA ALA A 232 -6.52 8.06 -14.21
C ALA A 232 -8.03 7.80 -13.97
N SER A 233 -8.89 7.67 -15.01
CA SER A 233 -10.37 7.69 -14.92
C SER A 233 -11.07 6.42 -15.45
N ILE A 234 -12.29 6.09 -14.98
CA ILE A 234 -13.04 4.86 -15.36
C ILE A 234 -13.84 5.08 -16.65
N VAL A 235 -13.85 4.10 -17.56
CA VAL A 235 -14.63 4.15 -18.83
C VAL A 235 -15.62 3.00 -19.03
N ALA A 236 -15.45 1.84 -18.36
CA ALA A 236 -16.43 0.75 -18.42
C ALA A 236 -16.46 -0.12 -17.15
N ILE A 237 -17.63 -0.67 -16.82
CA ILE A 237 -17.85 -1.64 -15.73
C ILE A 237 -18.72 -2.79 -16.25
N ASN A 238 -18.23 -4.02 -16.15
CA ASN A 238 -18.91 -5.26 -16.53
C ASN A 238 -19.11 -6.15 -15.28
N TYR A 239 -20.30 -6.70 -15.13
CA TYR A 239 -20.59 -7.67 -14.07
C TYR A 239 -20.29 -9.08 -14.58
N LEU A 240 -19.42 -9.80 -13.88
CA LEU A 240 -19.04 -11.17 -14.23
C LEU A 240 -20.00 -12.19 -13.60
N SER A 241 -20.59 -11.85 -12.45
CA SER A 241 -21.72 -12.59 -11.88
C SER A 241 -23.06 -11.98 -12.35
N ASP A 242 -24.11 -12.79 -12.47
CA ASP A 242 -25.43 -12.28 -12.85
C ASP A 242 -26.02 -11.44 -11.71
N LEU A 243 -26.09 -10.13 -11.94
CA LEU A 243 -26.61 -9.17 -10.97
C LEU A 243 -28.08 -9.43 -10.63
N ALA A 244 -28.85 -10.08 -11.51
CA ALA A 244 -30.26 -10.39 -11.26
C ALA A 244 -30.44 -11.54 -10.25
N GLU A 245 -29.42 -12.38 -10.09
CA GLU A 245 -29.41 -13.53 -9.18
C GLU A 245 -28.73 -13.22 -7.84
N CYS A 246 -28.02 -12.08 -7.75
CA CYS A 246 -27.28 -11.63 -6.58
C CYS A 246 -28.19 -11.02 -5.51
N ASN A 247 -28.13 -11.52 -4.28
CA ASN A 247 -28.72 -10.89 -3.11
C ASN A 247 -27.90 -9.66 -2.72
N PRO A 248 -28.44 -8.43 -2.88
CA PRO A 248 -27.67 -7.20 -2.72
C PRO A 248 -27.24 -6.90 -1.28
N GLU A 249 -27.76 -7.66 -0.30
CA GLU A 249 -27.41 -7.53 1.10
C GLU A 249 -26.39 -8.57 1.56
N ASN A 250 -26.29 -9.74 0.91
CA ASN A 250 -25.58 -10.90 1.46
C ASN A 250 -24.60 -11.60 0.51
N ASP A 251 -24.64 -11.32 -0.79
CA ASP A 251 -23.76 -12.01 -1.75
C ASP A 251 -22.49 -11.20 -2.05
N ASN A 252 -21.54 -11.86 -2.72
CA ASN A 252 -20.38 -11.21 -3.34
C ASN A 252 -20.62 -11.12 -4.84
N LEU A 253 -20.02 -10.11 -5.47
CA LEU A 253 -20.19 -9.84 -6.88
C LEU A 253 -18.83 -9.63 -7.54
N ASP A 254 -18.52 -10.42 -8.56
CA ASP A 254 -17.31 -10.23 -9.34
C ASP A 254 -17.55 -9.16 -10.41
N VAL A 255 -16.66 -8.17 -10.41
CA VAL A 255 -16.77 -6.97 -11.24
C VAL A 255 -15.48 -6.76 -12.00
N HIS A 256 -15.60 -6.61 -13.31
CA HIS A 256 -14.52 -6.20 -14.19
C HIS A 256 -14.69 -4.72 -14.55
N ALA A 257 -13.62 -3.93 -14.43
CA ALA A 257 -13.62 -2.51 -14.74
C ALA A 257 -12.46 -2.15 -15.67
N VAL A 258 -12.71 -1.19 -16.58
CA VAL A 258 -11.74 -0.70 -17.56
C VAL A 258 -11.58 0.81 -17.40
N LEU A 259 -10.33 1.28 -17.40
CA LEU A 259 -9.96 2.69 -17.34
C LEU A 259 -9.71 3.29 -18.73
N ASP A 260 -9.75 4.62 -18.80
CA ASP A 260 -9.52 5.41 -20.01
C ASP A 260 -8.14 5.21 -20.62
N ASP A 261 -7.15 4.88 -19.80
CA ASP A 261 -5.79 4.55 -20.20
C ASP A 261 -5.57 3.06 -20.57
N GLY A 262 -6.66 2.28 -20.66
CA GLY A 262 -6.66 0.89 -21.12
C GLY A 262 -6.28 -0.14 -20.05
N ARG A 263 -6.16 0.27 -18.78
CA ARG A 263 -5.95 -0.66 -17.68
C ARG A 263 -7.25 -1.36 -17.27
N GLU A 264 -7.14 -2.64 -16.97
CA GLU A 264 -8.25 -3.50 -16.57
C GLU A 264 -8.08 -4.02 -15.14
N PHE A 265 -9.21 -4.18 -14.46
CA PHE A 265 -9.26 -4.53 -13.05
C PHE A 265 -10.38 -5.53 -12.82
N THR A 266 -10.12 -6.57 -12.03
CA THR A 266 -11.14 -7.47 -11.53
C THR A 266 -11.20 -7.36 -10.01
N PHE A 267 -12.38 -7.13 -9.49
CA PHE A 267 -12.65 -6.98 -8.07
C PHE A 267 -13.72 -7.97 -7.65
N THR A 268 -13.57 -8.53 -6.45
CA THR A 268 -14.73 -9.11 -5.75
C THR A 268 -15.30 -8.00 -4.86
N VAL A 269 -16.56 -7.64 -5.09
CA VAL A 269 -17.27 -6.66 -4.27
C VAL A 269 -18.11 -7.40 -3.24
N ALA A 270 -17.92 -7.08 -1.96
CA ALA A 270 -18.58 -7.76 -0.85
C ALA A 270 -19.46 -6.80 -0.03
N THR A 271 -20.55 -7.33 0.53
CA THR A 271 -21.35 -6.61 1.52
C THR A 271 -20.81 -6.84 2.94
N PRO A 272 -21.01 -5.89 3.87
CA PRO A 272 -20.64 -6.09 5.28
C PRO A 272 -21.30 -7.30 5.93
N ASN A 273 -22.54 -7.64 5.55
CA ASN A 273 -23.26 -8.77 6.14
C ASN A 273 -22.68 -10.13 5.74
N ASN A 274 -22.08 -10.24 4.55
CA ASN A 274 -21.39 -11.46 4.11
C ASN A 274 -20.21 -11.78 5.03
N ILE A 275 -19.43 -10.77 5.44
CA ILE A 275 -18.33 -10.95 6.43
C ILE A 275 -18.86 -11.50 7.75
N PHE A 276 -19.90 -10.89 8.31
CA PHE A 276 -20.45 -11.33 9.60
C PHE A 276 -21.04 -12.74 9.50
N TRP A 277 -21.73 -13.05 8.39
CA TRP A 277 -22.27 -14.37 8.12
C TRP A 277 -21.20 -15.46 7.95
N CYS A 278 -20.08 -15.15 7.28
CA CYS A 278 -18.92 -16.03 7.17
C CYS A 278 -18.18 -16.23 8.49
N MET A 279 -18.22 -15.24 9.39
CA MET A 279 -17.60 -15.33 10.73
C MET A 279 -18.46 -16.13 11.72
N GLU A 280 -19.79 -16.15 11.56
CA GLU A 280 -20.72 -16.83 12.48
C GLU A 280 -20.99 -18.30 12.11
N ASN A 281 -20.71 -18.74 10.87
CA ASN A 281 -20.91 -20.12 10.44
C ASN A 281 -19.59 -20.92 10.39
N GLU A 282 -19.30 -21.65 11.46
CA GLU A 282 -18.19 -22.61 11.51
C GLU A 282 -18.35 -23.69 10.41
N GLY A 283 -17.31 -23.88 9.60
CA GLY A 283 -17.27 -24.91 8.54
C GLY A 283 -17.28 -24.38 7.10
N THR A 284 -17.19 -23.06 6.91
CA THR A 284 -17.17 -22.44 5.57
C THR A 284 -15.74 -22.09 5.16
N ASP A 285 -15.04 -23.01 4.51
CA ASP A 285 -13.70 -22.77 3.94
C ASP A 285 -13.80 -22.00 2.61
N TYR A 286 -13.67 -20.66 2.61
CA TYR A 286 -13.48 -19.89 1.37
C TYR A 286 -12.36 -18.85 1.43
N PHE A 287 -11.75 -18.70 0.25
CA PHE A 287 -10.72 -17.73 -0.13
C PHE A 287 -11.36 -16.42 -0.61
N PHE A 288 -10.82 -15.28 -0.20
CA PHE A 288 -11.13 -13.98 -0.79
C PHE A 288 -10.16 -13.68 -1.94
N GLY A 289 -10.69 -13.44 -3.14
CA GLY A 289 -9.92 -12.92 -4.27
C GLY A 289 -9.42 -11.51 -3.98
N GLU A 290 -8.18 -11.20 -4.36
CA GLU A 290 -7.55 -9.91 -4.04
C GLU A 290 -7.59 -8.95 -5.25
N PRO A 291 -8.06 -7.69 -5.09
CA PRO A 291 -8.58 -7.05 -3.86
C PRO A 291 -10.11 -7.16 -3.70
N VAL A 292 -10.56 -7.18 -2.45
CA VAL A 292 -11.99 -7.08 -2.10
C VAL A 292 -12.38 -5.62 -1.86
N VAL A 293 -13.48 -5.18 -2.48
CA VAL A 293 -14.06 -3.83 -2.31
C VAL A 293 -15.34 -3.93 -1.49
N PHE A 294 -15.44 -3.14 -0.41
CA PHE A 294 -16.64 -3.11 0.43
C PHE A 294 -17.58 -1.98 0.04
N VAL A 295 -18.85 -2.32 -0.16
CA VAL A 295 -19.91 -1.34 -0.45
C VAL A 295 -21.10 -1.52 0.46
N LYS A 296 -21.75 -0.41 0.81
CA LYS A 296 -23.01 -0.41 1.56
C LYS A 296 -24.14 -0.78 0.60
N ASN A 297 -24.46 -2.07 0.50
CA ASN A 297 -25.39 -2.69 -0.44
C ASN A 297 -24.85 -2.73 -1.90
N LEU A 298 -24.99 -3.88 -2.56
CA LEU A 298 -24.53 -4.11 -3.94
C LEU A 298 -25.48 -3.47 -4.96
N THR A 299 -25.36 -2.15 -5.12
CA THR A 299 -26.05 -1.41 -6.19
C THR A 299 -25.05 -0.96 -7.25
N LYS A 300 -25.49 -0.83 -8.50
CA LYS A 300 -24.62 -0.34 -9.59
C LYS A 300 -23.96 1.00 -9.26
N GLU A 301 -24.73 1.90 -8.64
CA GLU A 301 -24.26 3.23 -8.22
C GLU A 301 -23.22 3.14 -7.11
N ASN A 302 -23.40 2.28 -6.10
CA ASN A 302 -22.43 2.14 -5.00
C ASN A 302 -21.15 1.46 -5.45
N ILE A 303 -21.24 0.47 -6.35
CA ILE A 303 -20.10 -0.20 -6.96
C ILE A 303 -19.31 0.80 -7.82
N ALA A 304 -20.00 1.53 -8.71
CA ALA A 304 -19.38 2.56 -9.53
C ALA A 304 -18.70 3.62 -8.65
N LYS A 305 -19.39 4.16 -7.64
CA LYS A 305 -18.80 5.13 -6.70
C LYS A 305 -17.61 4.57 -5.92
N ALA A 306 -17.63 3.29 -5.53
CA ALA A 306 -16.52 2.68 -4.80
C ALA A 306 -15.30 2.48 -5.71
N ILE A 307 -15.48 1.98 -6.92
CA ILE A 307 -14.40 1.84 -7.90
C ILE A 307 -13.92 3.22 -8.33
N GLU A 308 -14.82 4.17 -8.61
CA GLU A 308 -14.50 5.57 -8.92
C GLU A 308 -13.75 6.23 -7.78
N ARG A 309 -14.08 5.92 -6.52
CA ARG A 309 -13.36 6.46 -5.36
C ARG A 309 -11.96 5.86 -5.25
N ILE A 310 -11.82 4.55 -5.45
CA ILE A 310 -10.52 3.87 -5.56
C ILE A 310 -9.69 4.47 -6.71
N VAL A 311 -10.34 4.82 -7.82
CA VAL A 311 -9.74 5.39 -9.02
C VAL A 311 -9.55 6.92 -8.93
N ALA A 312 -10.34 7.68 -8.18
CA ALA A 312 -10.25 9.14 -8.12
C ALA A 312 -9.41 9.61 -6.93
N GLU A 313 -9.52 8.95 -5.77
CA GLU A 313 -8.70 9.28 -4.60
C GLU A 313 -7.24 8.84 -4.76
N ASP A 314 -6.97 7.85 -5.62
CA ASP A 314 -5.60 7.35 -5.88
C ASP A 314 -5.16 7.47 -7.35
N GLY A 315 -6.13 7.78 -8.19
CA GLY A 315 -5.83 8.08 -9.57
C GLY A 315 -5.56 6.91 -10.48
N GLY A 316 -6.55 6.04 -10.53
CA GLY A 316 -6.60 4.81 -11.27
C GLY A 316 -5.52 3.82 -10.89
N LYS A 317 -4.88 3.93 -9.72
CA LYS A 317 -3.64 3.18 -9.43
C LYS A 317 -3.77 1.87 -8.67
N TRP A 318 -4.96 1.50 -8.25
CA TRP A 318 -5.14 0.27 -7.49
C TRP A 318 -5.44 -0.94 -8.37
N LEU A 319 -4.41 -1.78 -8.53
CA LEU A 319 -4.40 -3.19 -8.96
C LEU A 319 -4.62 -3.49 -10.45
N THR A 320 -3.57 -3.31 -11.25
CA THR A 320 -3.48 -4.03 -12.53
C THR A 320 -3.59 -5.53 -12.25
N VAL A 321 -4.73 -6.14 -12.59
CA VAL A 321 -4.85 -7.61 -12.61
C VAL A 321 -4.12 -8.08 -13.86
N TYR A 322 -3.05 -8.85 -13.68
CA TYR A 322 -2.35 -9.50 -14.77
C TYR A 322 -3.18 -10.69 -15.26
N GLY A 323 -3.55 -10.71 -16.55
CA GLY A 323 -4.20 -11.88 -17.14
C GLY A 323 -4.63 -11.70 -18.60
N SER A 324 -3.77 -12.12 -19.52
CA SER A 324 -4.15 -12.90 -20.71
C SER A 324 -3.13 -14.01 -20.89
#